data_AF-A0A9P6CGW9-F1
#
_entry.id   AF-A0A9P6CGW9-F1
#
_cell.length_a   1.000
_cell.length_b   1.000
_cell.length_c   1.000
_cell.angle_alpha   90.00
_cell.angle_beta   90.00
_cell.angle_gamma   90.00
#
_symmetry.space_group_name_H-M   'P 1'
#
loop_
_entity.id
_entity.type
_entity.pdbx_description
1 polymer ?
#
loop_
_entity_poly.entity_id
_entity_poly.type
_entity_poly.pdbx_seq_one_letter_code
_entity_poly.pdbx_strand_id
1 'polypeptide(L)'
;MGAGKSAIAQTISETAKARELLAAAFFFSRGHPRRGNIKFLVSTIAYQLSLSIPDLRDILDTILVNDPSILHKSVTEQLKKLIVEPFKTLTDASSSILNSNMSLVVIDGLDECANDKDQRTILDLIMNLVAEHKLPLMFFITSRRAHHIEQFFGHDKLAAVSNQVLLEPSEDEVYAFLESGLSEIRAKHEIDILGPWPTPTQVEKLVQRSSGYFIYATTVLRFLDDPDRHPDEQLTHILRGEPAPFTELDMLYHQILCTVADTDLLVKTLHMLVAYRLSPWGVGYYLGHKCQTIKLTLRRMTPLLDFSGDHDPIDFIHASFIDFLFNRHRARTFYINRSLAKKRFDHSLFRVEMMHKLMEAFYIQMPLLHLLYLWWWLTEGLSKFNVFAAVALPIFLSQPPFAHTIMFLLTAEPVILPDALLWYSTYLPEAFSLMRFICVDVIPESVEVFDFLVSLLLIFIYCLLPMLIFGYSI
;
A
#
# COMPACT_ATOMS: atom_id res chain seq x y z
N MET A 1 -22.12 5.27 -8.06
CA MET A 1 -20.63 5.22 -7.97
C MET A 1 -20.07 5.46 -9.36
N GLY A 2 -18.81 5.89 -9.54
CA GLY A 2 -18.18 5.86 -10.87
C GLY A 2 -18.73 6.82 -11.94
N ALA A 3 -19.45 7.86 -11.55
CA ALA A 3 -20.02 8.88 -12.45
C ALA A 3 -19.10 10.08 -12.69
N GLY A 4 -17.77 9.93 -12.56
CA GLY A 4 -16.82 11.01 -12.87
C GLY A 4 -16.68 12.16 -11.85
N LYS A 5 -17.27 12.08 -10.66
CA LYS A 5 -17.17 13.14 -9.61
C LYS A 5 -15.75 13.64 -9.35
N SER A 6 -14.79 12.74 -9.15
CA SER A 6 -13.41 13.12 -8.88
C SER A 6 -12.73 13.77 -10.09
N ALA A 7 -13.08 13.35 -11.31
CA ALA A 7 -12.60 13.99 -12.54
C ALA A 7 -13.16 15.41 -12.68
N ILE A 8 -14.44 15.62 -12.34
CA ILE A 8 -15.07 16.96 -12.29
C ILE A 8 -14.39 17.81 -11.21
N ALA A 9 -14.18 17.28 -10.00
CA ALA A 9 -13.50 17.99 -8.91
C ALA A 9 -12.08 18.41 -9.29
N GLN A 10 -11.34 17.52 -9.95
CA GLN A 10 -10.01 17.82 -10.48
C GLN A 10 -10.07 18.93 -11.53
N THR A 11 -10.94 18.81 -12.53
CA THR A 11 -11.11 19.80 -13.61
C THR A 11 -11.50 21.17 -13.04
N ILE A 12 -12.41 21.21 -12.07
CA ILE A 12 -12.80 22.44 -11.36
C ILE A 12 -11.59 23.02 -10.61
N SER A 13 -10.81 22.19 -9.92
CA SER A 13 -9.62 22.65 -9.18
C SER A 13 -8.59 23.26 -10.13
N GLU A 14 -8.28 22.60 -11.23
CA GLU A 14 -7.32 23.06 -12.24
C GLU A 14 -7.80 24.35 -12.91
N THR A 15 -9.07 24.42 -13.29
CA THR A 15 -9.69 25.61 -13.89
C THR A 15 -9.71 26.79 -12.91
N ALA A 16 -10.09 26.55 -11.65
CA ALA A 16 -10.10 27.58 -10.62
C ALA A 16 -8.69 28.06 -10.28
N LYS A 17 -7.70 27.16 -10.26
CA LYS A 17 -6.29 27.52 -10.06
C LYS A 17 -5.78 28.41 -11.20
N ALA A 18 -6.09 28.07 -12.45
CA ALA A 18 -5.72 28.88 -13.62
C ALA A 18 -6.37 30.27 -13.61
N ARG A 19 -7.48 30.44 -12.90
CA ARG A 19 -8.19 31.71 -12.71
C ARG A 19 -7.85 32.41 -11.39
N GLU A 20 -6.89 31.89 -10.63
CA GLU A 20 -6.50 32.42 -9.31
C GLU A 20 -7.65 32.46 -8.29
N LEU A 21 -8.64 31.58 -8.44
CA LEU A 21 -9.79 31.45 -7.54
C LEU A 21 -9.66 30.28 -6.56
N LEU A 22 -8.75 29.33 -6.81
CA LEU A 22 -8.57 28.16 -5.94
C LEU A 22 -7.78 28.55 -4.69
N ALA A 23 -8.44 28.49 -3.53
CA ALA A 23 -7.82 28.69 -2.22
C ALA A 23 -7.12 27.41 -1.72
N ALA A 24 -7.82 26.28 -1.82
CA ALA A 24 -7.33 25.00 -1.34
C ALA A 24 -8.07 23.83 -2.01
N ALA A 25 -7.42 22.68 -2.07
CA ALA A 25 -8.07 21.43 -2.45
C ALA A 25 -7.62 20.27 -1.54
N PHE A 26 -8.55 19.38 -1.21
CA PHE A 26 -8.28 18.15 -0.47
C PHE A 26 -9.03 16.99 -1.11
N PHE A 27 -8.28 16.01 -1.61
CA PHE A 27 -8.84 14.83 -2.27
C PHE A 27 -8.76 13.65 -1.32
N PHE A 28 -9.90 13.28 -0.73
CA PHE A 28 -9.96 12.10 0.11
C PHE A 28 -9.64 10.85 -0.71
N SER A 29 -8.98 9.90 -0.04
CA SER A 29 -8.66 8.61 -0.63
C SER A 29 -8.75 7.54 0.45
N ARG A 30 -9.69 6.61 0.27
CA ARG A 30 -9.97 5.57 1.25
C ARG A 30 -8.73 4.70 1.47
N GLY A 31 -8.35 4.53 2.74
CA GLY A 31 -7.18 3.71 3.11
C GLY A 31 -5.84 4.43 2.99
N HIS A 32 -5.79 5.63 2.41
CA HIS A 32 -4.57 6.43 2.40
C HIS A 32 -4.31 7.01 3.81
N PRO A 33 -3.10 6.88 4.38
CA PRO A 33 -2.84 7.20 5.80
C PRO A 33 -3.10 8.67 6.15
N ARG A 34 -2.85 9.57 5.19
CA ARG A 34 -3.12 11.02 5.34
C ARG A 34 -4.44 11.46 4.70
N ARG A 35 -4.76 10.90 3.53
CA ARG A 35 -5.89 11.36 2.69
C ARG A 35 -7.20 10.65 3.02
N GLY A 36 -7.19 9.60 3.83
CA GLY A 36 -8.40 9.00 4.39
C GLY A 36 -8.75 9.51 5.79
N ASN A 37 -7.94 10.41 6.37
CA ASN A 37 -8.00 10.77 7.78
C ASN A 37 -8.26 12.27 7.98
N ILE A 38 -9.34 12.58 8.68
CA ILE A 38 -9.79 13.94 8.99
C ILE A 38 -8.72 14.81 9.68
N LYS A 39 -7.79 14.21 10.43
CA LYS A 39 -6.73 14.94 11.17
C LYS A 39 -5.82 15.77 10.28
N PHE A 40 -5.73 15.45 8.99
CA PHE A 40 -4.90 16.20 8.03
C PHE A 40 -5.69 17.22 7.22
N LEU A 41 -7.02 17.23 7.31
CA LEU A 41 -7.86 18.10 6.48
C LEU A 41 -7.59 19.58 6.76
N VAL A 42 -7.77 20.01 8.02
CA VAL A 42 -7.69 21.43 8.38
C VAL A 42 -6.27 21.98 8.23
N SER A 43 -5.26 21.25 8.70
CA SER A 43 -3.86 21.66 8.54
C SER A 43 -3.46 21.80 7.07
N THR A 44 -3.91 20.89 6.20
CA THR A 44 -3.64 20.96 4.76
C THR A 44 -4.38 22.11 4.09
N ILE A 45 -5.63 22.40 4.49
CA ILE A 45 -6.38 23.56 4.00
C ILE A 45 -5.72 24.87 4.47
N ALA A 46 -5.38 24.99 5.75
CA ALA A 46 -4.72 26.18 6.30
C ALA A 46 -3.39 26.48 5.61
N TYR A 47 -2.58 25.45 5.36
CA TYR A 47 -1.34 25.58 4.58
C TYR A 47 -1.60 26.08 3.15
N GLN A 48 -2.61 25.56 2.46
CA GLN A 48 -2.92 26.02 1.09
C GLN A 48 -3.51 27.43 1.08
N LEU A 49 -4.29 27.80 2.09
CA LEU A 49 -4.82 29.15 2.28
C LEU A 49 -3.70 30.17 2.50
N SER A 50 -2.63 29.82 3.24
CA SER A 50 -1.49 30.72 3.42
C SER A 50 -0.71 30.98 2.12
N LEU A 51 -0.79 30.06 1.17
CA LEU A 51 -0.17 30.20 -0.15
C LEU A 51 -1.04 30.99 -1.12
N SER A 52 -2.36 30.81 -1.07
CA SER A 52 -3.31 31.46 -1.99
C SER A 52 -3.76 32.84 -1.50
N ILE A 53 -3.72 33.09 -0.19
CA ILE A 53 -4.07 34.37 0.43
C ILE A 53 -2.84 34.84 1.22
N PRO A 54 -1.92 35.61 0.59
CA PRO A 54 -0.65 35.99 1.20
C PRO A 54 -0.78 36.66 2.57
N ASP A 55 -1.84 37.42 2.81
CA ASP A 55 -2.08 38.11 4.09
C ASP A 55 -2.30 37.12 5.25
N LEU A 56 -2.78 35.89 4.99
CA LEU A 56 -2.91 34.86 6.02
C LEU A 56 -1.55 34.28 6.42
N ARG A 57 -0.53 34.41 5.58
CA ARG A 57 0.75 33.72 5.77
C ARG A 57 1.45 34.15 7.05
N ASP A 58 1.65 35.45 7.24
CA ASP A 58 2.38 35.96 8.41
C ASP A 58 1.64 35.65 9.72
N ILE A 59 0.31 35.66 9.70
CA ILE A 59 -0.54 35.30 10.84
C ILE A 59 -0.35 33.82 11.18
N LEU A 60 -0.43 32.94 10.19
CA LEU A 60 -0.29 31.51 10.38
C LEU A 60 1.13 31.10 10.79
N ASP A 61 2.15 31.71 10.21
CA ASP A 61 3.55 31.51 10.58
C ASP A 61 3.77 31.87 12.06
N THR A 62 3.21 33.01 12.49
CA THR A 62 3.27 33.43 13.91
C THR A 62 2.58 32.42 14.83
N ILE A 63 1.39 31.93 14.46
CA ILE A 63 0.66 30.93 15.26
C ILE A 63 1.47 29.63 15.37
N LEU A 64 2.04 29.15 14.27
CA LEU A 64 2.81 27.91 14.23
C LEU A 64 4.14 28.01 14.98
N VAL A 65 4.83 29.16 14.94
CA VAL A 65 6.04 29.41 15.73
C VAL A 65 5.72 29.39 17.23
N ASN A 66 4.60 30.00 17.63
CA ASN A 66 4.22 30.11 19.04
C ASN A 66 3.65 28.80 19.60
N ASP A 67 2.90 28.03 18.81
CA ASP A 67 2.31 26.76 19.23
C ASP A 67 2.39 25.69 18.12
N PRO A 68 3.55 25.04 17.92
CA PRO A 68 3.70 23.95 16.95
C PRO A 68 2.77 22.76 17.24
N SER A 69 2.33 22.59 18.50
CA SER A 69 1.48 21.48 18.91
C SER A 69 0.08 21.54 18.30
N ILE A 70 -0.34 22.69 17.75
CA ILE A 70 -1.64 22.89 17.12
C ILE A 70 -1.93 21.84 16.02
N LEU A 71 -0.89 21.40 15.29
CA LEU A 71 -1.00 20.38 14.23
C LEU A 71 -1.40 18.99 14.75
N HIS A 72 -1.33 18.78 16.07
CA HIS A 72 -1.71 17.53 16.73
C HIS A 72 -2.96 17.67 17.61
N LYS A 73 -3.55 18.87 17.71
CA LYS A 73 -4.80 19.11 18.45
C LYS A 73 -6.01 18.57 17.70
N SER A 74 -7.19 18.67 18.34
CA SER A 74 -8.44 18.27 17.72
C SER A 74 -8.72 19.08 16.45
N VAL A 75 -9.46 18.48 15.51
CA VAL A 75 -9.81 19.12 14.23
C VAL A 75 -10.59 20.43 14.46
N THR A 76 -11.45 20.46 15.47
CA THR A 76 -12.19 21.67 15.87
C THR A 76 -11.28 22.78 16.36
N GLU A 77 -10.27 22.44 17.18
CA GLU A 77 -9.30 23.44 17.66
C GLU A 77 -8.42 23.94 16.52
N GLN A 78 -7.98 23.05 15.63
CA GLN A 78 -7.29 23.44 14.41
C GLN A 78 -8.14 24.39 13.55
N LEU A 79 -9.43 24.10 13.35
CA LEU A 79 -10.32 24.95 12.55
C LEU A 79 -10.36 26.37 13.14
N LYS A 80 -10.56 26.44 14.46
CA LYS A 80 -10.66 27.70 15.16
C LYS A 80 -9.36 28.50 15.04
N LYS A 81 -8.22 27.88 15.36
CA LYS A 81 -6.91 28.57 15.43
C LYS A 81 -6.26 28.82 14.07
N LEU A 82 -6.46 27.94 13.09
CA LEU A 82 -5.76 28.00 11.80
C LEU A 82 -6.63 28.54 10.66
N ILE A 83 -7.94 28.73 10.87
CA ILE A 83 -8.83 29.28 9.84
C ILE A 83 -9.64 30.42 10.44
N VAL A 84 -10.51 30.16 11.42
CA VAL A 84 -11.47 31.17 11.91
C VAL A 84 -10.78 32.41 12.50
N GLU A 85 -9.88 32.23 13.47
CA GLU A 85 -9.19 33.35 14.12
C GLU A 85 -8.32 34.15 13.12
N PRO A 86 -7.50 33.52 12.26
CA PRO A 86 -6.72 34.23 11.23
C PRO A 86 -7.58 35.08 10.29
N PHE A 87 -8.69 34.54 9.79
CA PHE A 87 -9.59 35.32 8.93
C PHE A 87 -10.22 36.50 9.66
N LYS A 88 -10.59 36.34 10.94
CA LYS A 88 -11.12 37.47 11.74
C LYS A 88 -10.07 38.56 11.94
N THR A 89 -8.83 38.18 12.26
CA THR A 89 -7.72 39.13 12.37
C THR A 89 -7.52 39.93 11.09
N LEU A 90 -7.66 39.28 9.91
CA LEU A 90 -7.61 40.00 8.63
C LEU A 90 -8.79 40.95 8.43
N THR A 91 -10.01 40.52 8.73
CA THR A 91 -11.21 41.40 8.63
C THR A 91 -11.06 42.64 9.49
N ASP A 92 -10.56 42.47 10.72
CA ASP A 92 -10.39 43.56 11.69
C ASP A 92 -9.26 44.51 11.29
N ALA A 93 -8.19 43.99 10.66
CA ALA A 93 -7.03 44.77 10.24
C ALA A 93 -7.22 45.49 8.89
N SER A 94 -8.11 45.01 8.01
CA SER A 94 -8.31 45.57 6.67
C SER A 94 -9.74 45.40 6.19
N SER A 95 -10.54 46.45 6.37
CA SER A 95 -11.95 46.50 5.99
C SER A 95 -12.24 46.43 4.48
N SER A 96 -11.22 46.53 3.62
CA SER A 96 -11.36 46.52 2.16
C SER A 96 -10.92 45.22 1.47
N ILE A 97 -10.13 44.35 2.10
CA ILE A 97 -9.46 43.21 1.43
C ILE A 97 -10.42 42.04 1.19
N LEU A 98 -11.41 41.82 2.06
CA LEU A 98 -12.37 40.73 1.91
C LEU A 98 -13.55 41.05 0.98
N ASN A 99 -13.59 42.26 0.40
CA ASN A 99 -14.77 42.80 -0.30
C ASN A 99 -14.86 42.49 -1.80
N SER A 100 -14.17 41.49 -2.36
CA SER A 100 -14.44 41.21 -3.79
C SER A 100 -14.38 39.76 -4.29
N ASN A 101 -13.54 38.85 -3.77
CA ASN A 101 -13.44 37.52 -4.39
C ASN A 101 -13.62 36.39 -3.37
N MET A 102 -14.74 35.66 -3.47
CA MET A 102 -14.89 34.36 -2.80
C MET A 102 -13.80 33.41 -3.30
N SER A 103 -13.08 32.78 -2.38
CA SER A 103 -12.06 31.79 -2.72
C SER A 103 -12.65 30.38 -2.65
N LEU A 104 -12.32 29.53 -3.63
CA LEU A 104 -12.85 28.17 -3.75
C LEU A 104 -12.00 27.17 -2.94
N VAL A 105 -12.68 26.37 -2.12
CA VAL A 105 -12.12 25.20 -1.45
C VAL A 105 -12.78 23.94 -2.02
N VAL A 106 -11.98 23.05 -2.59
CA VAL A 106 -12.47 21.78 -3.16
C VAL A 106 -12.22 20.64 -2.18
N ILE A 107 -13.26 19.87 -1.87
CA ILE A 107 -13.18 18.64 -1.07
C ILE A 107 -13.75 17.49 -1.89
N ASP A 108 -12.87 16.67 -2.46
CA ASP A 108 -13.30 15.50 -3.24
C ASP A 108 -13.42 14.25 -2.37
N GLY A 109 -14.47 13.46 -2.58
CA GLY A 109 -14.62 12.14 -2.01
C GLY A 109 -14.90 12.12 -0.51
N LEU A 110 -15.76 13.00 0.01
CA LEU A 110 -16.05 13.07 1.45
C LEU A 110 -16.40 11.71 2.08
N ASP A 111 -17.11 10.85 1.35
CA ASP A 111 -17.50 9.49 1.78
C ASP A 111 -16.32 8.50 1.86
N GLU A 112 -15.14 8.89 1.37
CA GLU A 112 -13.89 8.14 1.51
C GLU A 112 -13.15 8.47 2.81
N CYS A 113 -13.62 9.44 3.58
CA CYS A 113 -13.15 9.69 4.93
C CYS A 113 -13.54 8.54 5.87
N ALA A 114 -12.65 8.23 6.82
CA ALA A 114 -12.62 6.99 7.61
C ALA A 114 -13.95 6.47 8.17
N ASN A 115 -14.86 7.33 8.63
CA ASN A 115 -16.16 6.93 9.19
C ASN A 115 -17.21 8.06 9.11
N ASP A 116 -18.48 7.69 9.29
CA ASP A 116 -19.63 8.60 9.20
C ASP A 116 -19.59 9.76 10.21
N LYS A 117 -19.01 9.53 11.40
CA LYS A 117 -18.86 10.57 12.43
C LYS A 117 -17.86 11.64 11.98
N ASP A 118 -16.73 11.23 11.42
CA ASP A 118 -15.74 12.16 10.87
C ASP A 118 -16.32 12.93 9.68
N GLN A 119 -17.09 12.26 8.81
CA GLN A 119 -17.78 12.91 7.69
C GLN A 119 -18.77 13.98 8.16
N ARG A 120 -19.61 13.67 9.17
CA ARG A 120 -20.51 14.65 9.80
C ARG A 120 -19.72 15.80 10.43
N THR A 121 -18.63 15.50 11.13
CA THR A 121 -17.76 16.52 11.74
C THR A 121 -17.21 17.47 10.68
N ILE A 122 -16.75 16.97 9.52
CA ILE A 122 -16.28 17.83 8.42
C ILE A 122 -17.39 18.77 7.95
N LEU A 123 -18.60 18.23 7.76
CA LEU A 123 -19.75 19.01 7.33
C LEU A 123 -20.14 20.09 8.35
N ASP A 124 -20.15 19.77 9.65
CA ASP A 124 -20.38 20.73 10.74
C ASP A 124 -19.33 21.85 10.71
N LEU A 125 -18.04 21.49 10.53
CA LEU A 125 -16.95 22.46 10.46
C LEU A 125 -17.13 23.42 9.28
N ILE A 126 -17.44 22.91 8.08
CA ILE A 126 -17.69 23.72 6.89
C ILE A 126 -18.88 24.65 7.11
N MET A 127 -19.95 24.17 7.75
CA MET A 127 -21.09 24.99 8.08
C MET A 127 -20.77 26.13 9.04
N ASN A 128 -19.94 25.86 10.05
CA ASN A 128 -19.48 26.91 10.95
C ASN A 128 -18.66 27.98 10.21
N LEU A 129 -17.86 27.60 9.21
CA LEU A 129 -17.11 28.57 8.40
C LEU A 129 -18.02 29.44 7.52
N VAL A 130 -19.00 28.84 6.83
CA VAL A 130 -19.81 29.52 5.82
C VAL A 130 -21.02 30.24 6.42
N ALA A 131 -21.77 29.59 7.31
CA ALA A 131 -23.03 30.14 7.82
C ALA A 131 -22.84 30.96 9.10
N GLU A 132 -22.01 30.49 10.04
CA GLU A 132 -21.81 31.17 11.32
C GLU A 132 -20.77 32.28 11.22
N HIS A 133 -19.58 31.98 10.68
CA HIS A 133 -18.49 32.94 10.55
C HIS A 133 -18.53 33.77 9.26
N LYS A 134 -19.30 33.34 8.25
CA LYS A 134 -19.47 34.04 6.97
C LYS A 134 -18.14 34.38 6.30
N LEU A 135 -17.19 33.46 6.38
CA LEU A 135 -15.89 33.63 5.73
C LEU A 135 -16.08 33.70 4.20
N PRO A 136 -15.22 34.42 3.45
CA PRO A 136 -15.30 34.53 2.00
C PRO A 136 -14.79 33.27 1.29
N LEU A 137 -15.26 32.10 1.73
CA LEU A 137 -14.91 30.79 1.22
C LEU A 137 -16.15 30.13 0.61
N MET A 138 -15.98 29.60 -0.59
CA MET A 138 -16.95 28.75 -1.26
C MET A 138 -16.44 27.30 -1.22
N PHE A 139 -17.30 26.35 -0.88
CA PHE A 139 -16.93 24.94 -0.83
C PHE A 139 -17.59 24.16 -1.97
N PHE A 140 -16.77 23.45 -2.76
CA PHE A 140 -17.24 22.43 -3.68
C PHE A 140 -16.91 21.06 -3.09
N ILE A 141 -17.93 20.28 -2.78
CA ILE A 141 -17.80 18.99 -2.10
C ILE A 141 -18.37 17.90 -3.00
N THR A 142 -17.61 16.83 -3.23
CA THR A 142 -18.14 15.63 -3.88
C THR A 142 -18.33 14.51 -2.86
N SER A 143 -19.40 13.74 -3.03
CA SER A 143 -19.64 12.56 -2.21
C SER A 143 -20.54 11.56 -2.92
N ARG A 144 -20.46 10.28 -2.54
CA ARG A 144 -21.52 9.30 -2.83
C ARG A 144 -22.76 9.59 -1.98
N ARG A 145 -23.92 9.15 -2.47
CA ARG A 145 -25.15 9.17 -1.67
C ARG A 145 -24.96 8.33 -0.42
N ALA A 146 -25.06 8.98 0.74
CA ALA A 146 -25.04 8.34 2.04
C ALA A 146 -26.09 9.02 2.91
N HIS A 147 -26.89 8.23 3.62
CA HIS A 147 -28.06 8.71 4.35
C HIS A 147 -27.72 9.84 5.32
N HIS A 148 -26.59 9.76 6.05
CA HIS A 148 -26.19 10.82 6.98
C HIS A 148 -25.76 12.12 6.30
N ILE A 149 -25.23 12.05 5.08
CA ILE A 149 -24.85 13.22 4.29
C ILE A 149 -26.11 13.86 3.71
N GLU A 150 -27.03 13.07 3.15
CA GLU A 150 -28.32 13.54 2.66
C GLU A 150 -29.15 14.18 3.78
N GLN A 151 -29.22 13.53 4.94
CA GLN A 151 -29.89 14.07 6.12
C GLN A 151 -29.28 15.40 6.57
N PHE A 152 -27.96 15.54 6.50
CA PHE A 152 -27.28 16.79 6.86
C PHE A 152 -27.74 17.93 5.97
N PHE A 153 -27.66 17.76 4.64
CA PHE A 153 -28.06 18.79 3.69
C PHE A 153 -29.58 19.00 3.57
N GLY A 154 -30.40 18.07 4.09
CA GLY A 154 -31.85 18.20 4.17
C GLY A 154 -32.35 19.16 5.25
N HIS A 155 -31.48 19.71 6.10
CA HIS A 155 -31.87 20.67 7.14
C HIS A 155 -32.05 22.10 6.57
N ASP A 156 -33.12 22.80 6.95
CA ASP A 156 -33.52 24.10 6.36
C ASP A 156 -32.40 25.18 6.28
N LYS A 157 -31.54 25.26 7.30
CA LYS A 157 -30.44 26.24 7.32
C LYS A 157 -29.38 25.99 6.25
N LEU A 158 -29.21 24.73 5.85
CA LEU A 158 -28.24 24.25 4.87
C LEU A 158 -28.76 24.34 3.44
N ALA A 159 -30.03 24.00 3.25
CA ALA A 159 -30.71 24.14 1.97
C ALA A 159 -30.66 25.59 1.44
N ALA A 160 -30.65 26.58 2.34
CA ALA A 160 -30.55 28.00 1.98
C ALA A 160 -29.17 28.46 1.49
N VAL A 161 -28.10 27.72 1.82
CA VAL A 161 -26.70 28.13 1.55
C VAL A 161 -25.92 27.11 0.71
N SER A 162 -26.57 26.04 0.24
CA SER A 162 -25.95 24.98 -0.54
C SER A 162 -26.76 24.67 -1.80
N ASN A 163 -26.05 24.39 -2.89
CA ASN A 163 -26.63 23.86 -4.12
C ASN A 163 -26.20 22.40 -4.26
N GLN A 164 -27.17 21.50 -4.44
CA GLN A 164 -26.91 20.08 -4.61
C GLN A 164 -27.13 19.70 -6.07
N VAL A 165 -26.13 19.05 -6.66
CA VAL A 165 -26.20 18.52 -8.02
C VAL A 165 -26.08 17.00 -7.95
N LEU A 166 -27.11 16.33 -8.44
CA LEU A 166 -27.05 14.90 -8.66
C LEU A 166 -26.44 14.63 -10.04
N LEU A 167 -25.36 13.86 -10.06
CA LEU A 167 -24.82 13.33 -11.32
C LEU A 167 -25.50 12.00 -11.63
N GLU A 168 -26.26 12.00 -12.72
CA GLU A 168 -26.90 10.82 -13.26
C GLU A 168 -25.98 10.14 -14.29
N PRO A 169 -26.05 8.81 -14.42
CA PRO A 169 -25.35 8.09 -15.49
C PRO A 169 -25.83 8.57 -16.87
N SER A 170 -24.92 8.69 -17.83
CA SER A 170 -25.24 9.11 -19.19
C SER A 170 -24.59 8.17 -20.19
N GLU A 171 -25.40 7.44 -20.96
CA GLU A 171 -24.90 6.55 -22.01
C GLU A 171 -24.28 7.35 -23.17
N ASP A 172 -24.83 8.52 -23.50
CA ASP A 172 -24.31 9.38 -24.57
C ASP A 172 -22.93 9.92 -24.23
N GLU A 173 -22.71 10.38 -22.98
CA GLU A 173 -21.39 10.87 -22.55
C GLU A 173 -20.37 9.71 -22.47
N VAL A 174 -20.81 8.53 -22.04
CA VAL A 174 -19.95 7.34 -22.02
C VAL A 174 -19.61 6.87 -23.44
N TYR A 175 -20.53 6.97 -24.40
CA TYR A 175 -20.26 6.68 -25.81
C TYR A 175 -19.14 7.59 -26.33
N ALA A 176 -19.28 8.90 -26.16
CA ALA A 176 -18.27 9.86 -26.62
C ALA A 176 -16.89 9.61 -25.95
N PHE A 177 -16.90 9.30 -24.66
CA PHE A 177 -15.69 8.95 -23.91
C PHE A 177 -15.02 7.66 -24.42
N LEU A 178 -15.79 6.61 -24.66
CA LEU A 178 -15.29 5.34 -25.21
C LEU A 178 -14.76 5.52 -26.62
N GLU A 179 -15.47 6.25 -27.48
CA GLU A 179 -15.06 6.50 -28.86
C GLU A 179 -13.69 7.22 -28.92
N SER A 180 -13.52 8.27 -28.10
CA SER A 180 -12.24 8.98 -27.99
C SER A 180 -11.12 8.05 -27.47
N GLY A 181 -11.34 7.37 -26.35
CA GLY A 181 -10.32 6.52 -25.73
C GLY A 181 -9.92 5.31 -26.58
N LEU A 182 -10.88 4.68 -27.28
CA LEU A 182 -10.61 3.59 -28.20
C LEU A 182 -9.82 4.05 -29.43
N SER A 183 -10.08 5.27 -29.90
CA SER A 183 -9.32 5.87 -31.00
C SER A 183 -7.85 6.11 -30.59
N GLU A 184 -7.61 6.58 -29.37
CA GLU A 184 -6.25 6.71 -28.82
C GLU A 184 -5.53 5.37 -28.70
N ILE A 185 -6.21 4.33 -28.20
CA ILE A 185 -5.65 2.98 -28.12
C ILE A 185 -5.32 2.45 -29.51
N ARG A 186 -6.21 2.64 -30.49
CA ARG A 186 -5.97 2.23 -31.88
C ARG A 186 -4.69 2.86 -32.44
N ALA A 187 -4.50 4.15 -32.21
CA ALA A 187 -3.32 4.87 -32.66
C ALA A 187 -2.05 4.39 -31.93
N LYS A 188 -2.13 4.21 -30.61
CA LYS A 188 -0.99 3.82 -29.76
C LYS A 188 -0.49 2.39 -30.03
N HIS A 189 -1.41 1.45 -30.28
CA HIS A 189 -1.09 0.04 -30.54
C HIS A 189 -0.92 -0.27 -32.04
N GLU A 190 -0.93 0.75 -32.90
CA GLU A 190 -0.76 0.64 -34.35
C GLU A 190 -1.67 -0.43 -34.98
N ILE A 191 -2.94 -0.48 -34.56
CA ILE A 191 -3.85 -1.55 -34.94
C ILE A 191 -4.23 -1.43 -36.42
N ASP A 192 -3.57 -2.27 -37.23
CA ASP A 192 -3.76 -2.37 -38.67
C ASP A 192 -4.84 -3.38 -39.05
N ILE A 193 -6.08 -3.11 -38.62
CA ILE A 193 -7.27 -3.87 -39.02
C ILE A 193 -7.95 -3.17 -40.18
N LEU A 194 -8.26 -3.93 -41.24
CA LEU A 194 -9.06 -3.49 -42.39
C LEU A 194 -10.50 -3.18 -41.94
N GLY A 195 -10.76 -1.94 -41.56
CA GLY A 195 -12.09 -1.45 -41.18
C GLY A 195 -12.10 -0.53 -39.96
N PRO A 196 -13.30 -0.12 -39.48
CA PRO A 196 -13.43 0.57 -38.20
C PRO A 196 -13.10 -0.41 -37.06
N TRP A 197 -12.14 -0.05 -36.24
CA TRP A 197 -11.83 -0.75 -35.00
C TRP A 197 -11.91 0.22 -33.81
N PRO A 198 -12.71 -0.12 -32.78
CA PRO A 198 -13.77 -1.13 -32.79
C PRO A 198 -14.89 -0.80 -33.78
N THR A 199 -15.75 -1.78 -34.08
CA THR A 199 -16.97 -1.52 -34.85
C THR A 199 -17.97 -0.72 -33.99
N PRO A 200 -18.82 0.14 -34.59
CA PRO A 200 -19.82 0.91 -33.83
C PRO A 200 -20.71 0.04 -32.93
N THR A 201 -21.09 -1.15 -33.40
CA THR A 201 -21.90 -2.11 -32.63
C THR A 201 -21.15 -2.67 -31.40
N GLN A 202 -19.83 -2.82 -31.47
CA GLN A 202 -19.02 -3.19 -30.31
C GLN A 202 -18.96 -2.06 -29.29
N VAL A 203 -18.87 -0.80 -29.74
CA VAL A 203 -18.90 0.38 -28.85
C VAL A 203 -20.26 0.51 -28.17
N GLU A 204 -21.37 0.41 -28.91
CA GLU A 204 -22.72 0.41 -28.36
C GLU A 204 -22.91 -0.68 -27.29
N LYS A 205 -22.38 -1.88 -27.53
CA LYS A 205 -22.44 -2.97 -26.54
C LYS A 205 -21.65 -2.65 -25.26
N LEU A 206 -20.50 -1.99 -25.37
CA LEU A 206 -19.75 -1.51 -24.19
C LEU A 206 -20.52 -0.42 -23.43
N VAL A 207 -21.15 0.51 -24.15
CA VAL A 207 -21.98 1.57 -23.56
C VAL A 207 -23.16 0.97 -22.80
N GLN A 208 -23.89 0.03 -23.40
CA GLN A 208 -24.99 -0.67 -22.74
C GLN A 208 -24.53 -1.37 -21.45
N ARG A 209 -23.37 -2.05 -21.49
CA ARG A 209 -22.81 -2.72 -20.31
C ARG A 209 -22.32 -1.76 -19.23
N SER A 210 -21.93 -0.55 -19.60
CA SER A 210 -21.56 0.47 -18.62
C SER A 210 -22.75 0.98 -17.80
N SER A 211 -23.97 0.86 -18.33
CA SER A 211 -25.19 1.47 -17.78
C SER A 211 -24.99 2.97 -17.47
N GLY A 212 -24.27 3.67 -18.36
CA GLY A 212 -23.94 5.10 -18.25
C GLY A 212 -22.86 5.44 -17.19
N TYR A 213 -22.17 4.45 -16.60
CA TYR A 213 -21.13 4.70 -15.61
C TYR A 213 -19.72 4.67 -16.22
N PHE A 214 -19.02 5.80 -16.13
CA PHE A 214 -17.63 5.95 -16.60
C PHE A 214 -16.67 4.93 -16.01
N ILE A 215 -16.84 4.48 -14.77
CA ILE A 215 -15.92 3.52 -14.15
C ILE A 215 -15.78 2.22 -14.96
N TYR A 216 -16.87 1.74 -15.57
CA TYR A 216 -16.80 0.58 -16.44
C TYR A 216 -15.99 0.90 -17.68
N ALA A 217 -16.32 2.00 -18.36
CA ALA A 217 -15.63 2.45 -19.57
C ALA A 217 -14.12 2.68 -19.33
N THR A 218 -13.75 3.39 -18.26
CA THR A 218 -12.35 3.61 -17.86
C THR A 218 -11.63 2.30 -17.60
N THR A 219 -12.27 1.36 -16.89
CA THR A 219 -11.68 0.04 -16.61
C THR A 219 -11.46 -0.75 -17.90
N VAL A 220 -12.42 -0.71 -18.84
CA VAL A 220 -12.29 -1.32 -20.17
C VAL A 220 -11.13 -0.70 -20.94
N LEU A 221 -11.07 0.62 -21.06
CA LEU A 221 -9.97 1.30 -21.78
C LEU A 221 -8.60 0.94 -21.19
N ARG A 222 -8.46 0.94 -19.86
CA ARG A 222 -7.20 0.54 -19.20
C ARG A 222 -6.85 -0.93 -19.41
N PHE A 223 -7.86 -1.81 -19.50
CA PHE A 223 -7.64 -3.23 -19.82
C PHE A 223 -7.20 -3.43 -21.27
N LEU A 224 -7.80 -2.69 -22.19
CA LEU A 224 -7.43 -2.74 -23.62
C LEU A 224 -6.04 -2.14 -23.88
N ASP A 225 -5.61 -1.16 -23.09
CA ASP A 225 -4.29 -0.52 -23.20
C ASP A 225 -3.14 -1.34 -22.56
N ASP A 226 -3.16 -2.67 -22.69
CA ASP A 226 -2.09 -3.56 -22.22
C ASP A 226 -1.00 -3.69 -23.31
N PRO A 227 0.25 -3.27 -23.07
CA PRO A 227 1.32 -3.33 -24.07
C PRO A 227 1.72 -4.76 -24.47
N ASP A 228 1.33 -5.79 -23.72
CA ASP A 228 1.67 -7.18 -24.03
C ASP A 228 0.58 -7.92 -24.85
N ARG A 229 -0.59 -7.32 -25.06
CA ARG A 229 -1.75 -8.01 -25.63
C ARG A 229 -2.40 -7.19 -26.71
N HIS A 230 -2.80 -7.87 -27.78
CA HIS A 230 -3.50 -7.21 -28.86
C HIS A 230 -4.89 -6.72 -28.39
N PRO A 231 -5.21 -5.42 -28.50
CA PRO A 231 -6.46 -4.90 -27.94
C PRO A 231 -7.73 -5.54 -28.51
N ASP A 232 -7.72 -6.00 -29.76
CA ASP A 232 -8.88 -6.67 -30.37
C ASP A 232 -9.23 -8.02 -29.72
N GLU A 233 -8.21 -8.79 -29.30
CA GLU A 233 -8.42 -10.06 -28.60
C GLU A 233 -9.03 -9.81 -27.21
N GLN A 234 -8.54 -8.76 -26.53
CA GLN A 234 -9.03 -8.34 -25.22
C GLN A 234 -10.46 -7.80 -25.29
N LEU A 235 -10.78 -7.01 -26.32
CA LEU A 235 -12.13 -6.53 -26.57
C LEU A 235 -13.09 -7.70 -26.81
N THR A 236 -12.68 -8.66 -27.64
CA THR A 236 -13.45 -9.87 -27.89
C THR A 236 -13.69 -10.65 -26.60
N HIS A 237 -12.68 -10.76 -25.73
CA HIS A 237 -12.81 -11.41 -24.42
C HIS A 237 -13.86 -10.70 -23.54
N ILE A 238 -13.79 -9.38 -23.41
CA ILE A 238 -14.78 -8.60 -22.64
C ILE A 238 -16.18 -8.86 -23.18
N LEU A 239 -16.38 -8.69 -24.50
CA LEU A 239 -17.69 -8.79 -25.15
C LEU A 239 -18.30 -10.19 -25.14
N ARG A 240 -17.50 -11.26 -24.99
CA ARG A 240 -17.96 -12.64 -24.87
C ARG A 240 -18.56 -12.98 -23.50
N GLY A 241 -18.30 -12.19 -22.46
CA GLY A 241 -18.80 -12.47 -21.11
C GLY A 241 -20.30 -12.74 -21.11
N GLU A 242 -20.69 -13.92 -20.62
CA GLU A 242 -22.10 -14.32 -20.44
C GLU A 242 -22.70 -13.56 -19.24
N PRO A 243 -24.01 -13.25 -19.25
CA PRO A 243 -24.67 -12.59 -18.13
C PRO A 243 -24.65 -13.50 -16.89
N ALA A 244 -23.68 -13.27 -16.02
CA ALA A 244 -23.60 -13.83 -14.67
C ALA A 244 -24.60 -13.08 -13.74
N PRO A 245 -24.89 -13.57 -12.52
CA PRO A 245 -25.77 -12.88 -11.56
C PRO A 245 -25.12 -11.61 -10.94
N PHE A 246 -24.20 -11.00 -11.67
CA PHE A 246 -23.34 -9.91 -11.23
C PHE A 246 -23.69 -8.63 -11.97
N THR A 247 -23.31 -7.49 -11.40
CA THR A 247 -23.27 -6.25 -12.21
C THR A 247 -22.22 -6.40 -13.31
N GLU A 248 -22.39 -5.73 -14.45
CA GLU A 248 -21.42 -5.75 -15.56
C GLU A 248 -20.01 -5.36 -15.10
N LEU A 249 -19.91 -4.43 -14.14
CA LEU A 249 -18.65 -4.03 -13.52
C LEU A 249 -18.00 -5.17 -12.70
N ASP A 250 -18.79 -5.95 -11.96
CA ASP A 250 -18.29 -7.10 -11.22
C ASP A 250 -17.82 -8.21 -12.17
N MET A 251 -18.50 -8.41 -13.29
CA MET A 251 -18.05 -9.34 -14.34
C MET A 251 -16.71 -8.90 -14.93
N LEU A 252 -16.55 -7.61 -15.22
CA LEU A 252 -15.29 -7.06 -15.71
C LEU A 252 -14.15 -7.26 -14.71
N TYR A 253 -14.41 -7.05 -13.41
CA TYR A 253 -13.42 -7.35 -12.37
C TYR A 253 -13.02 -8.82 -12.33
N HIS A 254 -13.99 -9.74 -12.42
CA HIS A 254 -13.71 -11.17 -12.53
C HIS A 254 -12.89 -11.50 -13.77
N GLN A 255 -13.24 -10.97 -14.94
CA GLN A 255 -12.48 -11.19 -16.18
C GLN A 255 -11.02 -10.77 -16.01
N ILE A 256 -10.77 -9.58 -15.44
CA ILE A 256 -9.41 -9.10 -15.17
C ILE A 256 -8.67 -10.04 -14.20
N LEU A 257 -9.29 -10.39 -13.07
CA LEU A 257 -8.68 -11.25 -12.06
C LEU A 257 -8.36 -12.65 -12.59
N CYS A 258 -9.23 -13.22 -13.42
CA CYS A 258 -9.04 -14.51 -14.06
C CYS A 258 -7.93 -14.52 -15.13
N THR A 259 -7.41 -13.36 -15.54
CA THR A 259 -6.23 -13.32 -16.44
C THR A 259 -4.91 -13.64 -15.73
N VAL A 260 -4.90 -13.67 -14.40
CA VAL A 260 -3.72 -13.97 -13.58
C VAL A 260 -3.61 -15.48 -13.35
N ALA A 261 -2.46 -16.06 -13.72
CA ALA A 261 -2.23 -17.50 -13.61
C ALA A 261 -2.16 -17.99 -12.16
N ASP A 262 -1.36 -17.33 -11.32
CA ASP A 262 -1.20 -17.68 -9.90
C ASP A 262 -2.27 -16.99 -9.05
N THR A 263 -3.45 -17.61 -8.98
CA THR A 263 -4.59 -17.11 -8.22
C THR A 263 -4.32 -17.09 -6.71
N ASP A 264 -3.54 -18.04 -6.18
CA ASP A 264 -3.25 -18.10 -4.74
C ASP A 264 -2.33 -16.96 -4.31
N LEU A 265 -1.23 -16.74 -5.06
CA LEU A 265 -0.35 -15.60 -4.83
C LEU A 265 -1.07 -14.27 -5.02
N LEU A 266 -1.94 -14.17 -6.01
CA LEU A 266 -2.78 -13.00 -6.23
C LEU A 266 -3.66 -12.70 -5.01
N VAL A 267 -4.41 -13.70 -4.53
CA VAL A 267 -5.30 -13.52 -3.38
C VAL A 267 -4.50 -13.14 -2.13
N LYS A 268 -3.36 -13.79 -1.87
CA LYS A 268 -2.46 -13.43 -0.77
C LYS A 268 -1.95 -11.99 -0.90
N THR A 269 -1.56 -11.58 -2.10
CA THR A 269 -1.11 -10.22 -2.40
C THR A 269 -2.22 -9.20 -2.12
N LEU A 270 -3.44 -9.43 -2.62
CA LEU A 270 -4.56 -8.53 -2.40
C LEU A 270 -4.94 -8.44 -0.92
N HIS A 271 -4.85 -9.53 -0.15
CA HIS A 271 -5.07 -9.50 1.31
C HIS A 271 -4.09 -8.52 1.99
N MET A 272 -2.83 -8.52 1.57
CA MET A 272 -1.81 -7.62 2.11
C MET A 272 -2.09 -6.17 1.72
N LEU A 273 -2.38 -5.91 0.44
CA LEU A 273 -2.63 -4.56 -0.10
C LEU A 273 -3.87 -3.89 0.49
N VAL A 274 -4.91 -4.68 0.78
CA VAL A 274 -6.12 -4.18 1.43
C VAL A 274 -5.89 -3.86 2.91
N ALA A 275 -4.97 -4.57 3.57
CA ALA A 275 -4.62 -4.32 4.97
C ALA A 275 -3.65 -3.14 5.12
N TYR A 276 -2.66 -3.05 4.23
CA TYR A 276 -1.57 -2.08 4.27
C TYR A 276 -1.17 -1.63 2.87
N ARG A 277 -0.87 -0.34 2.73
CA ARG A 277 -0.37 0.25 1.49
C ARG A 277 1.11 -0.12 1.33
N LEU A 278 1.39 -1.19 0.59
CA LEU A 278 2.72 -1.78 0.40
C LEU A 278 3.20 -1.60 -1.03
N SER A 279 4.53 -1.60 -1.21
CA SER A 279 5.15 -1.67 -2.53
C SER A 279 5.28 -3.10 -3.03
N PRO A 280 5.53 -3.33 -4.34
CA PRO A 280 5.78 -4.68 -4.86
C PRO A 280 6.91 -5.40 -4.11
N TRP A 281 7.97 -4.66 -3.75
CA TRP A 281 9.06 -5.18 -2.92
C TRP A 281 8.58 -5.56 -1.53
N GLY A 282 7.80 -4.70 -0.86
CA GLY A 282 7.28 -4.97 0.47
C GLY A 282 6.37 -6.20 0.51
N VAL A 283 5.47 -6.33 -0.47
CA VAL A 283 4.63 -7.54 -0.60
C VAL A 283 5.51 -8.77 -0.80
N GLY A 284 6.50 -8.71 -1.68
CA GLY A 284 7.42 -9.83 -1.94
C GLY A 284 8.16 -10.25 -0.67
N TYR A 285 8.72 -9.28 0.04
CA TYR A 285 9.41 -9.47 1.31
C TYR A 285 8.53 -10.19 2.35
N TYR A 286 7.29 -9.74 2.54
CA TYR A 286 6.38 -10.37 3.50
C TYR A 286 5.76 -11.68 3.04
N LEU A 287 5.69 -11.96 1.74
CA LEU A 287 5.17 -13.23 1.24
C LEU A 287 6.27 -14.26 0.92
N GLY A 288 7.55 -13.90 1.00
CA GLY A 288 8.66 -14.78 0.64
C GLY A 288 8.86 -14.93 -0.88
N HIS A 289 8.46 -13.93 -1.65
CA HIS A 289 8.60 -13.92 -3.11
C HIS A 289 9.51 -12.79 -3.59
N LYS A 290 10.15 -12.99 -4.74
CA LYS A 290 10.90 -11.92 -5.40
C LYS A 290 9.95 -10.80 -5.82
N CYS A 291 10.42 -9.55 -5.73
CA CYS A 291 9.69 -8.37 -6.20
C CYS A 291 9.16 -8.57 -7.65
N GLN A 292 10.00 -9.13 -8.53
CA GLN A 292 9.64 -9.40 -9.91
C GLN A 292 8.47 -10.36 -10.04
N THR A 293 8.36 -11.38 -9.17
CA THR A 293 7.23 -12.30 -9.16
C THR A 293 5.94 -11.57 -8.82
N ILE A 294 5.97 -10.71 -7.79
CA ILE A 294 4.81 -9.88 -7.42
C ILE A 294 4.41 -8.95 -8.57
N LYS A 295 5.39 -8.27 -9.17
CA LYS A 295 5.14 -7.38 -10.32
C LYS A 295 4.52 -8.12 -11.50
N LEU A 296 5.00 -9.32 -11.82
CA LEU A 296 4.42 -10.14 -12.90
C LEU A 296 2.99 -10.56 -12.59
N THR A 297 2.69 -10.93 -11.34
CA THR A 297 1.33 -11.24 -10.89
C THR A 297 0.41 -10.02 -10.99
N LEU A 298 0.87 -8.85 -10.56
CA LEU A 298 0.10 -7.61 -10.54
C LEU A 298 0.04 -6.89 -11.90
N ARG A 299 0.92 -7.25 -12.85
CA ARG A 299 0.99 -6.63 -14.17
C ARG A 299 -0.34 -6.72 -14.91
N ARG A 300 -1.09 -7.80 -14.73
CA ARG A 300 -2.42 -7.98 -15.34
C ARG A 300 -3.54 -7.24 -14.62
N MET A 301 -3.23 -6.64 -13.47
CA MET A 301 -4.15 -5.86 -12.66
C MET A 301 -3.94 -4.36 -12.77
N THR A 302 -3.10 -3.87 -13.68
CA THR A 302 -2.91 -2.43 -13.95
C THR A 302 -4.20 -1.66 -14.32
N PRO A 303 -5.31 -2.31 -14.77
CA PRO A 303 -6.60 -1.61 -14.88
C PRO A 303 -7.27 -1.33 -13.53
N LEU A 304 -6.84 -2.02 -12.46
CA LEU A 304 -7.42 -1.98 -11.10
C LEU A 304 -6.45 -1.42 -10.06
N LEU A 305 -5.15 -1.43 -10.36
CA LEU A 305 -4.06 -1.01 -9.50
C LEU A 305 -3.15 0.02 -10.20
N ASP A 306 -2.56 0.90 -9.40
CA ASP A 306 -1.56 1.86 -9.84
C ASP A 306 -0.26 1.70 -9.04
N PHE A 307 0.87 1.64 -9.74
CA PHE A 307 2.21 1.58 -9.17
C PHE A 307 3.26 1.85 -10.26
N SER A 308 4.28 2.66 -9.94
CA SER A 308 5.32 3.10 -10.88
C SER A 308 6.66 2.37 -10.72
N GLY A 309 6.94 1.82 -9.54
CA GLY A 309 8.26 1.29 -9.20
C GLY A 309 8.22 0.18 -8.15
N ASP A 310 9.39 -0.41 -7.89
CA ASP A 310 9.53 -1.56 -6.98
C ASP A 310 9.29 -1.20 -5.51
N HIS A 311 9.59 0.05 -5.15
CA HIS A 311 9.43 0.59 -3.80
C HIS A 311 8.27 1.57 -3.67
N ASP A 312 7.60 1.89 -4.78
CA ASP A 312 6.43 2.74 -4.77
C ASP A 312 5.22 1.96 -4.25
N PRO A 313 4.40 2.54 -3.36
CA PRO A 313 3.23 1.85 -2.86
C PRO A 313 2.23 1.55 -3.98
N ILE A 314 1.62 0.37 -3.91
CA ILE A 314 0.55 -0.04 -4.82
C ILE A 314 -0.77 0.53 -4.30
N ASP A 315 -1.47 1.26 -5.15
CA ASP A 315 -2.77 1.84 -4.87
C ASP A 315 -3.88 1.20 -5.68
N PHE A 316 -5.08 1.15 -5.11
CA PHE A 316 -6.29 0.79 -5.86
C PHE A 316 -6.82 2.02 -6.59
N ILE A 317 -7.09 1.90 -7.88
CA ILE A 317 -7.57 3.03 -8.69
C ILE A 317 -8.99 3.45 -8.26
N HIS A 318 -9.82 2.47 -7.91
CA HIS A 318 -11.23 2.72 -7.60
C HIS A 318 -11.67 2.02 -6.31
N ALA A 319 -12.30 2.78 -5.41
CA ALA A 319 -12.87 2.25 -4.18
C ALA A 319 -13.94 1.17 -4.41
N SER A 320 -14.62 1.17 -5.57
CA SER A 320 -15.62 0.15 -5.91
C SER A 320 -15.01 -1.25 -6.10
N PHE A 321 -13.73 -1.35 -6.48
CA PHE A 321 -13.03 -2.62 -6.55
C PHE A 321 -12.70 -3.16 -5.15
N ILE A 322 -12.35 -2.27 -4.21
CA ILE A 322 -12.24 -2.64 -2.79
C ILE A 322 -13.60 -3.12 -2.25
N ASP A 323 -14.69 -2.42 -2.58
CA ASP A 323 -16.06 -2.80 -2.21
C ASP A 323 -16.46 -4.17 -2.81
N PHE A 324 -15.95 -4.50 -4.00
CA PHE A 324 -16.11 -5.81 -4.64
C PHE A 324 -15.37 -6.90 -3.84
N LEU A 325 -14.09 -6.71 -3.54
CA LEU A 325 -13.25 -7.68 -2.81
C LEU A 325 -13.82 -7.99 -1.41
N PHE A 326 -14.45 -7.03 -0.76
CA PHE A 326 -15.07 -7.19 0.56
C PHE A 326 -16.46 -7.82 0.56
N ASN A 327 -17.03 -8.14 -0.60
CA ASN A 327 -18.34 -8.78 -0.68
C ASN A 327 -18.20 -10.22 -1.18
N ARG A 328 -18.49 -11.19 -0.31
CA ARG A 328 -18.34 -12.62 -0.60
C ARG A 328 -19.18 -13.08 -1.79
N HIS A 329 -20.38 -12.53 -1.95
CA HIS A 329 -21.26 -12.89 -3.05
C HIS A 329 -20.71 -12.37 -4.38
N ARG A 330 -20.16 -11.14 -4.40
CA ARG A 330 -19.56 -10.51 -5.57
C ARG A 330 -18.22 -11.15 -5.96
N ALA A 331 -17.23 -11.16 -5.06
CA ALA A 331 -15.86 -11.58 -5.37
C ALA A 331 -15.61 -13.10 -5.37
N ARG A 332 -16.50 -13.92 -4.78
CA ARG A 332 -16.39 -15.38 -4.72
C ARG A 332 -15.00 -15.86 -4.25
N THR A 333 -14.20 -16.47 -5.13
CA THR A 333 -12.85 -17.00 -4.84
C THR A 333 -11.85 -15.90 -4.51
N PHE A 334 -12.08 -14.68 -4.99
CA PHE A 334 -11.27 -13.50 -4.72
C PHE A 334 -11.73 -12.71 -3.49
N TYR A 335 -12.71 -13.22 -2.74
CA TYR A 335 -13.22 -12.55 -1.55
C TYR A 335 -12.14 -12.41 -0.46
N ILE A 336 -12.04 -11.21 0.09
CA ILE A 336 -11.11 -10.85 1.16
C ILE A 336 -11.89 -10.51 2.41
N ASN A 337 -11.63 -11.23 3.49
CA ASN A 337 -12.18 -10.88 4.79
C ASN A 337 -11.31 -9.80 5.44
N ARG A 338 -11.88 -8.61 5.63
CA ARG A 338 -11.19 -7.43 6.21
C ARG A 338 -10.51 -7.73 7.56
N SER A 339 -11.15 -8.52 8.43
CA SER A 339 -10.59 -8.84 9.75
C SER A 339 -9.45 -9.85 9.69
N LEU A 340 -9.47 -10.75 8.70
CA LEU A 340 -8.42 -11.74 8.48
C LEU A 340 -7.23 -11.15 7.72
N ALA A 341 -7.45 -10.19 6.82
CA ALA A 341 -6.39 -9.52 6.06
C ALA A 341 -5.32 -8.94 6.97
N LYS A 342 -5.73 -8.19 8.01
CA LYS A 342 -4.80 -7.65 9.01
C LYS A 342 -4.06 -8.74 9.78
N LYS A 343 -4.77 -9.75 10.28
CA LYS A 343 -4.16 -10.88 11.00
C LYS A 343 -3.13 -11.64 10.17
N ARG A 344 -3.40 -11.84 8.87
CA ARG A 344 -2.46 -12.51 7.94
C ARG A 344 -1.21 -11.68 7.70
N PHE A 345 -1.35 -10.37 7.59
CA PHE A 345 -0.19 -9.48 7.55
C PHE A 345 0.62 -9.57 8.83
N ASP A 346 -0.03 -9.46 10.00
CA ASP A 346 0.65 -9.50 11.30
C ASP A 346 1.43 -10.82 11.49
N HIS A 347 0.87 -11.94 11.03
CA HIS A 347 1.56 -13.23 11.00
C HIS A 347 2.77 -13.25 10.05
N SER A 348 2.64 -12.65 8.87
CA SER A 348 3.73 -12.56 7.89
C SER A 348 4.87 -11.66 8.39
N LEU A 349 4.52 -10.55 9.05
CA LEU A 349 5.45 -9.66 9.73
C LEU A 349 6.21 -10.41 10.83
N PHE A 350 5.51 -11.13 11.71
CA PHE A 350 6.13 -11.91 12.77
C PHE A 350 7.11 -12.96 12.23
N ARG A 351 6.74 -13.68 11.16
CA ARG A 351 7.63 -14.66 10.51
C ARG A 351 8.93 -14.00 10.02
N VAL A 352 8.83 -12.84 9.39
CA VAL A 352 9.97 -12.08 8.88
C VAL A 352 10.86 -11.56 10.01
N GLU A 353 10.28 -10.97 11.06
CA GLU A 353 11.02 -10.51 12.23
C GLU A 353 11.76 -11.66 12.93
N MET A 354 11.10 -12.81 13.06
CA MET A 354 11.71 -14.02 13.61
C MET A 354 12.87 -14.50 12.76
N MET A 355 12.71 -14.56 11.43
CA MET A 355 13.77 -14.96 10.52
C MET A 355 14.98 -14.02 10.59
N HIS A 356 14.75 -12.70 10.70
CA HIS A 356 15.83 -11.74 10.86
C HIS A 356 16.58 -11.94 12.19
N LYS A 357 15.86 -12.16 13.31
CA LYS A 357 16.48 -12.47 14.61
C LYS A 357 17.27 -13.79 14.59
N LEU A 358 16.76 -14.81 13.90
CA LEU A 358 17.47 -16.08 13.73
C LEU A 358 18.73 -15.91 12.90
N MET A 359 18.68 -15.13 11.81
CA MET A 359 19.88 -14.82 11.02
C MET A 359 20.90 -14.02 11.81
N GLU A 360 20.47 -13.01 12.59
CA GLU A 360 21.38 -12.26 13.47
C GLU A 360 22.03 -13.17 14.51
N ALA A 361 21.24 -14.03 15.17
CA ALA A 361 21.76 -15.01 16.12
C ALA A 361 22.77 -15.94 15.45
N PHE A 362 22.48 -16.44 14.25
CA PHE A 362 23.38 -17.31 13.49
C PHE A 362 24.68 -16.58 13.08
N TYR A 363 24.58 -15.35 12.58
CA TYR A 363 25.73 -14.55 12.17
C TYR A 363 26.64 -14.15 13.34
N ILE A 364 26.07 -13.95 14.53
CA ILE A 364 26.81 -13.65 15.76
C ILE A 364 27.41 -14.92 16.37
N GLN A 365 26.67 -16.04 16.37
CA GLN A 365 27.09 -17.28 17.03
C GLN A 365 28.07 -18.12 16.19
N MET A 366 27.97 -18.10 14.86
CA MET A 366 28.88 -18.87 13.99
C MET A 366 30.35 -18.49 14.19
N PRO A 367 30.76 -17.20 14.23
CA PRO A 367 32.12 -16.82 14.54
C PRO A 367 32.58 -17.29 15.92
N LEU A 368 31.71 -17.28 16.94
CA LEU A 368 32.02 -17.76 18.30
C LEU A 368 32.25 -19.27 18.33
N LEU A 369 31.39 -20.05 17.66
CA LEU A 369 31.57 -21.49 17.49
C LEU A 369 32.85 -21.82 16.71
N HIS A 370 33.18 -21.04 15.68
CA HIS A 370 34.40 -21.20 14.92
C HIS A 370 35.65 -20.82 15.73
N LEU A 371 35.59 -19.75 16.54
CA LEU A 371 36.67 -19.34 17.45
C LEU A 371 36.91 -20.38 18.55
N LEU A 372 35.84 -20.94 19.12
CA LEU A 372 35.91 -22.03 20.10
C LEU A 372 36.49 -23.30 19.48
N TYR A 373 36.11 -23.64 18.24
CA TYR A 373 36.68 -24.76 17.51
C TYR A 373 38.16 -24.54 17.15
N LEU A 374 38.54 -23.34 16.70
CA LEU A 374 39.94 -22.98 16.43
C LEU A 374 40.78 -23.01 17.72
N TRP A 375 40.22 -22.54 18.84
CA TRP A 375 40.87 -22.58 20.13
C TRP A 375 41.05 -24.02 20.62
N TRP A 376 40.02 -24.89 20.49
CA TRP A 376 40.15 -26.33 20.75
C TRP A 376 41.21 -26.99 19.85
N TRP A 377 41.22 -26.66 18.56
CA TRP A 377 42.24 -27.14 17.61
C TRP A 377 43.66 -26.73 18.00
N LEU A 378 43.86 -25.48 18.43
CA LEU A 378 45.14 -24.95 18.90
C LEU A 378 45.60 -25.57 20.23
N THR A 379 44.67 -25.96 21.10
CA THR A 379 44.97 -26.45 22.46
C THR A 379 45.07 -27.97 22.57
N GLU A 380 44.30 -28.73 21.78
CA GLU A 380 44.26 -30.20 21.87
C GLU A 380 44.60 -30.94 20.55
N GLY A 381 44.53 -30.25 19.40
CA GLY A 381 44.64 -30.86 18.06
C GLY A 381 46.06 -31.14 17.56
N LEU A 382 47.11 -30.54 18.15
CA LEU A 382 48.49 -30.69 17.66
C LEU A 382 49.10 -32.09 17.87
N SER A 383 48.48 -32.94 18.71
CA SER A 383 49.03 -34.27 19.01
C SER A 383 48.53 -35.39 18.09
N LYS A 384 47.54 -35.15 17.22
CA LYS A 384 46.97 -36.20 16.36
C LYS A 384 46.60 -35.70 14.96
N PHE A 385 47.27 -36.32 13.97
CA PHE A 385 47.01 -36.35 12.52
C PHE A 385 47.64 -35.28 11.61
N ASN A 386 48.38 -35.79 10.61
CA ASN A 386 49.25 -35.09 9.68
C ASN A 386 48.76 -35.16 8.20
N VAL A 387 47.48 -35.47 7.96
CA VAL A 387 46.96 -35.72 6.59
C VAL A 387 45.87 -34.73 6.15
N PHE A 388 45.09 -34.16 7.07
CA PHE A 388 44.05 -33.18 6.71
C PHE A 388 44.59 -31.73 6.58
N ALA A 389 45.67 -31.42 7.29
CA ALA A 389 46.32 -30.10 7.28
C ALA A 389 46.87 -29.71 5.90
N ALA A 390 47.26 -30.68 5.07
CA ALA A 390 47.80 -30.44 3.74
C ALA A 390 46.73 -30.06 2.70
N VAL A 391 45.45 -30.38 2.95
CA VAL A 391 44.35 -30.19 1.98
C VAL A 391 43.43 -29.03 2.37
N ALA A 392 43.14 -28.85 3.66
CA ALA A 392 42.21 -27.83 4.13
C ALA A 392 42.82 -26.43 4.23
N LEU A 393 44.08 -26.32 4.70
CA LEU A 393 44.74 -25.03 4.93
C LEU A 393 44.85 -24.13 3.68
N PRO A 394 45.16 -24.66 2.47
CA PRO A 394 45.16 -23.86 1.24
C PRO A 394 43.77 -23.37 0.80
N ILE A 395 42.73 -24.15 1.10
CA ILE A 395 41.33 -23.81 0.80
C ILE A 395 40.88 -22.65 1.70
N PHE A 396 41.22 -22.69 2.99
CA PHE A 396 40.87 -21.63 3.94
C PHE A 396 41.64 -20.32 3.73
N LEU A 397 42.91 -20.38 3.30
CA LEU A 397 43.68 -19.19 2.94
C LEU A 397 43.24 -18.53 1.62
N SER A 398 42.45 -19.23 0.79
CA SER A 398 41.89 -18.70 -0.47
C SER A 398 40.61 -17.87 -0.28
N GLN A 399 40.02 -17.85 0.93
CA GLN A 399 38.79 -17.14 1.23
C GLN A 399 39.08 -15.82 1.97
N PRO A 400 38.80 -14.65 1.35
CA PRO A 400 39.32 -13.35 1.80
C PRO A 400 39.01 -12.92 3.26
N PRO A 401 37.86 -13.22 3.88
CA PRO A 401 37.59 -12.77 5.24
C PRO A 401 38.28 -13.60 6.33
N PHE A 402 38.83 -14.78 6.00
CA PHE A 402 39.39 -15.70 7.00
C PHE A 402 40.91 -15.58 7.16
N ALA A 403 41.63 -15.07 6.16
CA ALA A 403 43.08 -14.97 6.19
C ALA A 403 43.62 -14.00 7.27
N HIS A 404 42.94 -12.88 7.51
CA HIS A 404 43.34 -11.90 8.53
C HIS A 404 43.08 -12.39 9.96
N THR A 405 41.94 -13.04 10.18
CA THR A 405 41.53 -13.58 11.49
C THR A 405 42.44 -14.72 11.95
N ILE A 406 42.85 -15.58 11.02
CA ILE A 406 43.77 -16.70 11.31
C ILE A 406 45.19 -16.21 11.62
N MET A 407 45.69 -15.20 10.89
CA MET A 407 47.00 -14.59 11.17
C MET A 407 47.06 -13.90 12.54
N PHE A 408 45.96 -13.28 12.98
CA PHE A 408 45.86 -12.67 14.30
C PHE A 408 45.87 -13.73 15.43
N LEU A 409 45.10 -14.81 15.26
CA LEU A 409 44.98 -15.90 16.24
C LEU A 409 46.27 -16.72 16.40
N LEU A 410 47.10 -16.84 15.37
CA LEU A 410 48.41 -17.53 15.46
C LEU A 410 49.46 -16.77 16.28
N THR A 411 49.18 -15.53 16.69
CA THR A 411 50.13 -14.66 17.41
C THR A 411 49.74 -14.35 18.87
N ALA A 412 48.59 -14.84 19.34
CA ALA A 412 48.07 -14.52 20.67
C ALA A 412 48.09 -15.75 21.61
N GLU A 413 48.62 -15.59 22.83
CA GLU A 413 48.65 -16.63 23.87
C GLU A 413 47.26 -16.82 24.55
N PRO A 414 46.91 -18.05 25.00
CA PRO A 414 45.53 -18.37 25.40
C PRO A 414 45.28 -18.28 26.91
N VAL A 415 44.22 -17.59 27.33
CA VAL A 415 43.60 -17.76 28.67
C VAL A 415 42.07 -17.58 28.57
N ILE A 416 41.33 -18.41 29.34
CA ILE A 416 39.91 -18.36 29.79
C ILE A 416 39.04 -19.53 29.25
N LEU A 417 38.73 -20.50 30.12
CA LEU A 417 37.98 -21.74 29.86
C LEU A 417 36.72 -22.02 30.76
N PRO A 418 36.46 -21.42 31.94
CA PRO A 418 35.35 -21.90 32.77
C PRO A 418 33.93 -21.48 32.35
N ASP A 419 33.75 -20.33 31.70
CA ASP A 419 32.40 -19.73 31.53
C ASP A 419 31.62 -20.28 30.32
N ALA A 420 32.30 -20.86 29.34
CA ALA A 420 31.66 -21.36 28.13
C ALA A 420 30.86 -22.66 28.37
N LEU A 421 31.35 -23.55 29.24
CA LEU A 421 30.72 -24.84 29.54
C LEU A 421 29.40 -24.69 30.33
N LEU A 422 29.30 -23.67 31.18
CA LEU A 422 28.07 -23.36 31.93
C LEU A 422 26.97 -22.78 31.03
N TRP A 423 27.37 -22.12 29.93
CA TRP A 423 26.44 -21.59 28.94
C TRP A 423 25.78 -22.73 28.13
N TYR A 424 26.56 -23.71 27.67
CA TYR A 424 26.03 -24.83 26.87
C TYR A 424 25.02 -25.71 27.61
N SER A 425 25.21 -25.98 28.91
CA SER A 425 24.27 -26.81 29.68
C SER A 425 22.91 -26.15 29.92
N THR A 426 22.86 -24.81 29.85
CA THR A 426 21.67 -24.02 30.16
C THR A 426 20.79 -23.82 28.93
N TYR A 427 21.36 -23.58 27.75
CA TYR A 427 20.60 -23.16 26.56
C TYR A 427 20.35 -24.26 25.51
N LEU A 428 21.04 -25.42 25.59
CA LEU A 428 20.80 -26.54 24.67
C LEU A 428 19.37 -27.12 24.73
N PRO A 429 18.75 -27.31 25.91
CA PRO A 429 17.39 -27.83 26.00
C PRO A 429 16.33 -26.90 25.41
N GLU A 430 16.55 -25.59 25.53
CA GLU A 430 15.68 -24.56 24.94
C GLU A 430 15.81 -24.53 23.42
N ALA A 431 17.02 -24.69 22.89
CA ALA A 431 17.26 -24.84 21.45
C ALA A 431 16.58 -26.10 20.88
N PHE A 432 16.60 -27.23 21.61
CA PHE A 432 15.90 -28.46 21.20
C PHE A 432 14.37 -28.33 21.24
N SER A 433 13.82 -27.64 22.25
CA SER A 433 12.39 -27.34 22.35
C SER A 433 11.93 -26.44 21.20
N LEU A 434 12.73 -25.42 20.88
CA LEU A 434 12.50 -24.50 19.76
C LEU A 434 12.58 -25.23 18.41
N MET A 435 13.55 -26.13 18.23
CA MET A 435 13.65 -26.98 17.02
C MET A 435 12.45 -27.91 16.86
N ARG A 436 11.95 -28.50 17.96
CA ARG A 436 10.79 -29.40 17.92
C ARG A 436 9.51 -28.66 17.55
N PHE A 437 9.32 -27.45 18.07
CA PHE A 437 8.21 -26.56 17.71
C PHE A 437 8.27 -26.15 16.23
N ILE A 438 9.45 -25.80 15.72
CA ILE A 438 9.66 -25.42 14.32
C ILE A 438 9.38 -26.59 13.35
N CYS A 439 9.85 -27.80 13.68
CA CYS A 439 9.69 -28.99 12.83
C CYS A 439 8.27 -29.57 12.80
N VAL A 440 7.48 -29.40 13.87
CA VAL A 440 6.16 -30.04 14.00
C VAL A 440 5.01 -29.08 13.70
N ASP A 441 5.13 -27.81 14.09
CA ASP A 441 3.98 -26.88 14.10
C ASP A 441 4.04 -25.78 13.02
N VAL A 442 5.17 -25.55 12.36
CA VAL A 442 5.40 -24.32 11.55
C VAL A 442 5.57 -24.55 10.04
N ILE A 443 6.00 -25.73 9.56
CA ILE A 443 6.40 -25.92 8.15
C ILE A 443 5.46 -26.89 7.39
N PRO A 444 4.60 -26.41 6.49
CA PRO A 444 4.10 -27.18 5.36
C PRO A 444 5.01 -26.95 4.14
N GLU A 445 5.69 -28.03 3.73
CA GLU A 445 6.23 -28.33 2.40
C GLU A 445 6.57 -27.15 1.46
N SER A 446 7.82 -26.66 1.47
CA SER A 446 8.42 -25.98 0.31
C SER A 446 9.96 -25.97 0.35
N VAL A 447 10.57 -25.56 -0.77
CA VAL A 447 11.99 -25.71 -1.19
C VAL A 447 13.05 -25.14 -0.21
N GLU A 448 12.65 -24.38 0.81
CA GLU A 448 13.51 -23.91 1.92
C GLU A 448 14.02 -25.05 2.84
N VAL A 449 13.51 -26.27 2.65
CA VAL A 449 14.01 -27.49 3.30
C VAL A 449 15.50 -27.73 3.02
N PHE A 450 16.08 -27.26 1.90
CA PHE A 450 17.49 -27.52 1.59
C PHE A 450 18.46 -26.76 2.51
N ASP A 451 18.31 -25.44 2.67
CA ASP A 451 19.19 -24.64 3.53
C ASP A 451 18.97 -24.96 5.02
N PHE A 452 17.74 -25.34 5.39
CA PHE A 452 17.42 -25.84 6.73
C PHE A 452 18.00 -27.23 6.99
N LEU A 453 17.93 -28.16 6.02
CA LEU A 453 18.59 -29.47 6.11
C LEU A 453 20.10 -29.35 6.14
N VAL A 454 20.69 -28.42 5.37
CA VAL A 454 22.13 -28.11 5.43
C VAL A 454 22.49 -27.60 6.82
N SER A 455 21.68 -26.74 7.42
CA SER A 455 21.88 -26.25 8.79
C SER A 455 21.73 -27.37 9.82
N LEU A 456 20.74 -28.26 9.67
CA LEU A 456 20.55 -29.44 10.51
C LEU A 456 21.70 -30.45 10.36
N LEU A 457 22.22 -30.61 9.14
CA LEU A 457 23.34 -31.49 8.80
C LEU A 457 24.64 -30.92 9.38
N LEU A 458 24.85 -29.61 9.34
CA LEU A 458 25.98 -28.94 9.97
C LEU A 458 25.89 -29.07 11.49
N ILE A 459 24.73 -28.86 12.10
CA ILE A 459 24.54 -29.09 13.54
C ILE A 459 24.77 -30.57 13.89
N PHE A 460 24.31 -31.50 13.06
CA PHE A 460 24.56 -32.92 13.26
C PHE A 460 26.05 -33.28 13.14
N ILE A 461 26.76 -32.76 12.14
CA ILE A 461 28.19 -33.01 11.89
C ILE A 461 29.07 -32.37 12.96
N TYR A 462 28.77 -31.14 13.39
CA TYR A 462 29.61 -30.37 14.29
C TYR A 462 29.26 -30.57 15.78
N CYS A 463 28.02 -30.96 16.12
CA CYS A 463 27.60 -31.15 17.50
C CYS A 463 27.33 -32.62 17.88
N LEU A 464 26.72 -33.42 17.01
CA LEU A 464 26.27 -34.79 17.34
C LEU A 464 27.26 -35.89 16.90
N LEU A 465 27.92 -35.74 15.75
CA LEU A 465 28.88 -36.69 15.21
C LEU A 465 30.10 -36.90 16.13
N PRO A 466 30.66 -35.87 16.80
CA PRO A 466 31.71 -36.06 17.80
C PRO A 466 31.19 -36.85 19.01
N MET A 467 29.97 -36.57 19.49
CA MET A 467 29.40 -37.31 20.63
C MET A 467 29.17 -38.80 20.32
N LEU A 468 28.73 -39.12 19.09
CA LEU A 468 28.54 -40.50 18.63
C LEU A 468 29.86 -41.25 18.38
N ILE A 469 30.89 -40.59 17.85
CA ILE A 469 32.21 -41.21 17.59
C ILE A 469 32.98 -41.47 18.90
N PHE A 470 32.77 -40.63 19.93
CA PHE A 470 33.47 -40.75 21.21
C PHE A 470 32.66 -41.48 22.31
N GLY A 471 31.53 -42.11 21.95
CA GLY A 471 30.86 -43.09 22.82
C GLY A 471 30.16 -42.51 24.05
N TYR A 472 29.71 -41.25 24.01
CA TYR A 472 28.81 -40.73 25.03
C TYR A 472 27.38 -41.16 24.67
N SER A 473 26.81 -42.09 25.46
CA SER A 473 25.40 -42.47 25.29
C SER A 473 24.51 -41.29 25.63
N ILE A 474 23.56 -40.99 24.72
CA ILE A 474 22.49 -39.99 24.89
C ILE A 474 21.68 -40.27 26.16
#